data_AF-A0A0D0CXX0-F1
#
_entry.id   AF-A0A0D0CXX0-F1
#
_cell.length_a   1.000
_cell.length_b   1.000
_cell.length_c   1.000
_cell.angle_alpha   90.00
_cell.angle_beta   90.00
_cell.angle_gamma   90.00
#
_symmetry.space_group_name_H-M   'P 1'
#
loop_
_entity.id
_entity.type
_entity.pdbx_description
1 polymer ?
#
loop_
_entity_poly.entity_id
_entity_poly.type
_entity_poly.pdbx_seq_one_letter_code
_entity_poly.pdbx_strand_id
1 'polypeptide(L)' 'YCNCPGSPDPHIQLLGAGLFPASTACPSTVFTFKVLDDFVRVNVECGTAAMNYFSKLKRITSNVFPHLVPVR' A
#
# COMPACT_ATOMS: atom_id res chain seq x y z
N TYR A 1 3.20 -6.96 11.23
CA TYR A 1 3.36 -8.43 11.30
C TYR A 1 4.37 -8.75 12.39
N CYS A 2 4.32 -9.94 13.00
CA CYS A 2 5.33 -10.39 13.97
C CYS A 2 6.37 -11.31 13.29
N ASN A 3 7.61 -11.30 13.80
CA ASN A 3 8.66 -12.28 13.49
C ASN A 3 8.81 -13.30 14.64
N CYS A 4 7.70 -13.62 15.31
CA CYS A 4 7.67 -14.48 16.49
C CYS A 4 7.97 -15.95 16.09
N PRO A 5 8.63 -16.76 16.94
CA PRO A 5 8.80 -18.19 16.66
C PRO A 5 7.44 -18.86 16.46
N GLY A 6 7.26 -19.56 15.33
CA GLY A 6 6.00 -20.21 14.97
C GLY A 6 4.95 -19.29 14.33
N SER A 7 5.25 -18.01 14.06
CA SER A 7 4.33 -17.15 13.32
C SER A 7 4.25 -17.56 11.84
N PRO A 8 3.08 -17.44 11.19
CA PRO A 8 2.94 -17.64 9.75
C PRO A 8 3.82 -16.68 8.94
N ASP A 9 4.04 -16.94 7.65
CA ASP A 9 4.79 -16.03 6.80
C ASP A 9 4.23 -14.59 6.82
N PRO A 10 5.08 -13.56 6.68
CA PRO A 10 4.66 -12.16 6.78
C PRO A 10 3.48 -11.79 5.88
N HIS A 11 3.44 -12.31 4.64
CA HIS A 11 2.34 -12.04 3.71
C HIS A 11 1.02 -12.66 4.17
N ILE A 12 1.03 -13.82 4.83
CA ILE A 12 -0.15 -14.46 5.40
C ILE A 12 -0.68 -13.66 6.60
N GLN A 13 0.22 -13.22 7.49
CA GLN A 13 -0.16 -12.37 8.62
C GLN A 13 -0.77 -11.04 8.15
N LEU A 14 -0.23 -10.44 7.08
CA LEU A 14 -0.75 -9.21 6.49
C LEU A 14 -2.13 -9.43 5.86
N LEU A 15 -2.31 -10.52 5.10
CA LEU A 15 -3.60 -10.86 4.51
C LEU A 15 -4.68 -11.07 5.59
N GLY A 16 -4.34 -11.76 6.69
CA GLY A 16 -5.23 -11.93 7.84
C GLY A 16 -5.63 -10.60 8.50
N ALA A 17 -4.80 -9.56 8.37
CA ALA A 17 -5.09 -8.20 8.85
C ALA A 17 -5.80 -7.32 7.80
N GLY A 18 -6.23 -7.87 6.66
CA GLY A 18 -6.84 -7.11 5.57
C GLY A 18 -5.87 -6.22 4.79
N LEU A 19 -4.56 -6.48 4.93
CA LEU A 19 -3.48 -5.77 4.27
C LEU A 19 -2.88 -6.64 3.14
N PHE A 20 -2.92 -6.12 1.93
CA PHE A 20 -2.34 -6.74 0.76
C PHE A 20 -0.91 -6.21 0.53
N PRO A 21 0.13 -7.04 0.69
CA PRO A 21 1.50 -6.61 0.46
C PRO A 21 1.77 -6.40 -1.04
N ALA A 22 2.56 -5.37 -1.37
CA ALA A 22 3.01 -5.13 -2.73
C ALA A 22 4.00 -6.21 -3.23
N SER A 23 4.69 -6.88 -2.29
CA SER A 23 5.61 -7.99 -2.55
C SER A 23 5.49 -9.00 -1.43
N THR A 24 5.43 -10.29 -1.79
CA THR A 24 5.44 -11.40 -0.83
C THR A 24 6.83 -11.67 -0.27
N ALA A 25 7.90 -11.31 -1.00
CA ALA A 25 9.28 -11.48 -0.57
C ALA A 25 9.76 -10.35 0.37
N CYS A 26 9.39 -9.11 0.05
CA CYS A 26 9.76 -7.93 0.84
C CYS A 26 8.52 -7.05 1.07
N PRO A 27 7.66 -7.37 2.06
CA PRO A 27 6.44 -6.63 2.33
C PRO A 27 6.73 -5.31 3.06
N SER A 28 7.44 -4.40 2.40
CA SER A 28 7.73 -3.04 2.90
C SER A 28 6.60 -2.06 2.64
N THR A 29 5.73 -2.37 1.67
CA THR A 29 4.56 -1.57 1.31
C THR A 29 3.34 -2.46 1.33
N VAL A 30 2.28 -2.00 2.00
CA VAL A 30 1.01 -2.71 2.14
C VAL A 30 -0.15 -1.79 1.76
N PHE A 31 -1.15 -2.35 1.10
CA PHE A 31 -2.37 -1.66 0.68
C PHE A 31 -3.58 -2.32 1.31
N THR A 32 -4.66 -1.57 1.55
CA THR A 32 -5.94 -2.17 1.91
C THR A 32 -6.71 -2.53 0.65
N PHE A 33 -7.63 -3.48 0.72
CA PHE A 33 -8.52 -3.80 -0.40
C PHE A 33 -9.31 -2.59 -0.91
N LYS A 34 -9.70 -1.69 0.00
CA LYS A 34 -10.38 -0.44 -0.35
C LYS A 34 -9.53 0.47 -1.24
N VAL A 35 -8.22 0.55 -0.97
CA VAL A 35 -7.29 1.32 -1.79
C VAL A 35 -7.09 0.67 -3.16
N LEU A 36 -7.11 -0.67 -3.23
CA LEU A 36 -7.05 -1.39 -4.50
C LEU A 36 -8.30 -1.16 -5.37
N ASP A 37 -9.49 -1.16 -4.77
CA ASP A 37 -10.75 -0.85 -5.47
C ASP A 37 -10.76 0.58 -6.03
N ASP A 38 -10.33 1.55 -5.21
CA ASP A 38 -10.20 2.95 -5.64
C ASP A 38 -9.16 3.10 -6.77
N PHE A 39 -8.04 2.37 -6.70
CA PHE A 39 -7.07 2.34 -7.80
C PHE A 39 -7.70 1.84 -9.11
N VAL A 40 -8.45 0.72 -9.07
CA VAL A 40 -9.12 0.18 -10.26
C VAL A 40 -10.07 1.21 -10.86
N ARG A 41 -10.87 1.89 -10.03
CA ARG A 41 -11.77 2.95 -10.47
C ARG A 41 -11.04 4.11 -11.14
N VAL A 42 -10.01 4.65 -10.47
CA VAL A 42 -9.23 5.79 -10.98
C VAL A 42 -8.43 5.44 -12.24
N ASN A 43 -7.97 4.19 -12.36
CA ASN A 43 -7.35 3.68 -13.56
C ASN A 43 -8.35 3.58 -14.73
N VAL A 44 -9.56 3.08 -14.48
CA VAL A 44 -10.61 2.97 -15.52
C VAL A 44 -11.12 4.34 -15.96
N GLU A 45 -11.35 5.26 -15.03
CA GLU A 45 -11.92 6.59 -15.32
C GLU A 45 -10.91 7.53 -16.01
N CYS A 46 -9.62 7.46 -15.63
CA CYS A 46 -8.64 8.49 -15.99
C CYS A 46 -7.31 7.92 -16.55
N GLY A 47 -7.17 6.59 -16.66
CA GLY A 47 -5.91 5.97 -17.11
C GLY A 47 -4.73 6.26 -16.20
N THR A 48 -4.98 6.51 -14.91
CA THR A 48 -3.93 6.92 -13.97
C THR A 48 -2.95 5.78 -13.74
N ALA A 49 -1.68 6.02 -14.05
CA ALA A 49 -0.61 5.07 -13.78
C ALA A 49 -0.51 4.74 -12.27
N ALA A 50 -0.21 3.48 -11.96
CA ALA A 50 -0.06 2.99 -10.58
C ALA A 50 0.91 3.85 -9.74
N MET A 51 2.01 4.33 -10.33
CA MET A 51 2.98 5.18 -9.64
C MET A 51 2.43 6.57 -9.29
N ASN A 52 1.57 7.14 -10.13
CA ASN A 52 0.93 8.43 -9.86
C ASN A 52 -0.10 8.27 -8.74
N TYR A 53 -0.88 7.19 -8.79
CA TYR A 53 -1.81 6.85 -7.73
C TYR A 53 -1.09 6.59 -6.39
N PHE A 54 0.02 5.84 -6.40
CA PHE A 54 0.86 5.62 -5.22
C PHE A 54 1.43 6.93 -4.67
N SER A 55 1.89 7.83 -5.54
CA SER A 55 2.38 9.15 -5.13
C SER A 55 1.29 10.01 -4.48
N LYS A 56 0.06 9.95 -5.03
CA LYS A 56 -1.13 10.56 -4.42
C LYS A 56 -1.39 9.96 -3.02
N LEU A 57 -1.41 8.63 -2.92
CA LEU A 57 -1.60 7.93 -1.64
C LEU A 57 -0.56 8.35 -0.60
N LYS A 58 0.72 8.41 -0.99
CA LYS A 58 1.81 8.83 -0.10
C LYS A 58 1.61 10.25 0.43
N ARG A 59 1.12 11.18 -0.41
CA ARG A 59 0.82 12.56 0.02
C ARG A 59 -0.36 12.62 0.99
N ILE A 60 -1.45 11.89 0.74
CA ILE A 60 -2.63 11.92 1.61
C ILE A 60 -2.39 11.24 2.97
N THR A 61 -1.58 10.16 3.01
CA THR A 61 -1.29 9.44 4.26
C THR A 61 -0.19 10.11 5.07
N SER A 62 0.68 10.88 4.43
CA SER A 62 1.75 11.66 5.06
C SER A 62 1.36 13.13 5.29
N ASN A 63 0.06 13.44 5.36
CA ASN A 63 -0.43 14.82 5.48
C ASN A 63 -0.03 15.52 6.80
N VAL A 64 0.48 14.78 7.78
CA VAL A 64 1.01 15.33 9.05
C VAL A 64 2.42 15.94 8.85
N PHE A 65 3.17 15.48 7.84
CA PHE A 65 4.51 15.98 7.50
C PHE A 65 4.68 16.14 5.99
N PRO A 66 3.97 17.08 5.34
CA PRO A 66 3.98 17.23 3.89
C PRO A 66 5.37 17.52 3.31
N HIS A 67 6.28 18.09 4.12
CA HIS A 67 7.67 18.38 3.75
C HIS A 67 8.58 17.14 3.70
N LEU A 68 8.18 16.01 4.32
CA LEU A 68 8.95 14.76 4.31
C LEU A 68 8.61 13.88 3.10
N VAL A 69 7.63 14.26 2.28
CA VAL A 69 7.29 13.56 1.05
C VAL A 69 8.04 14.23 -0.10
N PRO A 70 9.05 13.58 -0.72
CA PRO A 70 9.73 14.14 -1.87
C PRO A 70 8.72 14.38 -3.01
N VAL A 71 8.62 15.63 -3.45
CA VAL A 71 7.93 15.97 -4.70
C VAL A 71 8.90 15.58 -5.81
N ARG A 72 8.59 14.47 -6.48
CA ARG A 72 9.40 13.93 -7.57
C ARG A 72 8.76 14.26 -8.91
#